data_AF-A0A2D6SI16-F1
#
_entry.id   AF-A0A2D6SI16-F1
#
_cell.length_a   1.000
_cell.length_b   1.000
_cell.length_c   1.000
_cell.angle_alpha   90.00
_cell.angle_beta   90.00
_cell.angle_gamma   90.00
#
_symmetry.space_group_name_H-M   'P 1'
#
loop_
_entity.id
_entity.type
_entity.pdbx_description
1 polymer ?
#
loop_
_entity_poly.entity_id
_entity_poly.type
_entity_poly.pdbx_seq_one_letter_code
_entity_poly.pdbx_strand_id
1 'polypeptide(L)'
;MKNFIATHEFKSAELREQYFQAFSQMSEEDISAAVNGDKAQCQMNWANGMSSMRMFCWWKAESGEAIIEQLGDMNNFFDTVCEEMDSVADFR
;
A
#
# COMPACT_ATOMS: atom_id res chain seq x y z
N MET A 1 -10.54 11.39 -7.65
CA MET A 1 -9.25 10.86 -7.15
C MET A 1 -8.35 10.57 -8.34
N LYS A 2 -7.05 10.88 -8.22
CA LYS A 2 -6.00 10.61 -9.22
C LYS A 2 -5.44 9.20 -9.01
N ASN A 3 -4.78 8.65 -10.02
CA ASN A 3 -4.09 7.36 -9.89
C ASN A 3 -2.70 7.57 -9.31
N PHE A 4 -2.31 6.71 -8.38
CA PHE A 4 -0.98 6.68 -7.81
C PHE A 4 -0.44 5.26 -7.78
N ILE A 5 0.87 5.11 -7.99
CA ILE A 5 1.59 3.92 -7.55
C ILE A 5 2.33 4.28 -6.27
N ALA A 6 2.01 3.56 -5.19
CA ALA A 6 2.74 3.61 -3.94
C ALA A 6 3.73 2.44 -3.90
N THR A 7 5.01 2.74 -3.81
CA THR A 7 6.05 1.73 -3.56
C THR A 7 6.36 1.73 -2.07
N HIS A 8 6.14 0.58 -1.42
CA HIS A 8 6.47 0.37 -0.01
C HIS A 8 7.78 -0.42 0.07
N GLU A 9 8.80 0.13 0.70
CA GLU A 9 10.06 -0.55 0.97
C GLU A 9 10.19 -0.83 2.48
N PHE A 10 10.22 -2.11 2.85
CA PHE A 10 10.35 -2.53 4.24
C PHE A 10 11.67 -2.04 4.84
N LYS A 11 11.58 -1.47 6.04
CA LYS A 11 12.76 -0.92 6.74
C LYS A 11 13.73 -2.01 7.20
N SER A 12 13.24 -3.23 7.46
CA SER A 12 14.07 -4.39 7.80
C SER A 12 13.39 -5.72 7.47
N ALA A 13 14.17 -6.80 7.39
CA ALA A 13 13.64 -8.14 7.14
C ALA A 13 12.73 -8.62 8.27
N GLU A 14 13.04 -8.26 9.52
CA GLU A 14 12.25 -8.58 10.71
C GLU A 14 10.89 -7.88 10.68
N LEU A 15 10.85 -6.59 10.30
CA LEU A 15 9.60 -5.84 10.15
C LEU A 15 8.73 -6.40 9.02
N ARG A 16 9.35 -6.90 7.96
CA ARG A 16 8.63 -7.60 6.89
C ARG A 16 7.99 -8.89 7.38
N GLU A 17 8.72 -9.70 8.16
CA GLU A 17 8.16 -10.92 8.76
C GLU A 17 6.97 -10.60 9.66
N GLN A 18 7.13 -9.60 10.52
CA GLN A 18 6.05 -9.13 11.40
C GLN A 18 4.85 -8.63 10.61
N TYR A 19 5.08 -7.88 9.53
CA TYR A 19 4.01 -7.41 8.65
C TYR A 19 3.23 -8.57 8.04
N PHE A 20 3.90 -9.56 7.44
CA PHE A 20 3.20 -10.70 6.84
C PHE A 20 2.51 -11.60 7.88
N GLN A 21 3.08 -11.73 9.09
CA GLN A 21 2.42 -12.42 10.19
C GLN A 21 1.16 -11.69 10.63
N ALA A 22 1.23 -10.37 10.86
CA ALA A 22 0.07 -9.57 11.22
C ALA A 22 -0.99 -9.61 10.12
N PHE A 23 -0.58 -9.44 8.86
CA PHE A 23 -1.46 -9.48 7.69
C PHE A 23 -2.16 -10.84 7.54
N SER A 24 -1.48 -11.95 7.86
CA SER A 24 -2.09 -13.29 7.83
C SER A 24 -3.17 -13.53 8.90
N GLN A 25 -3.21 -12.70 9.94
CA GLN A 25 -4.19 -12.78 11.02
C GLN A 25 -5.38 -11.84 10.83
N MET A 26 -5.31 -10.93 9.86
CA MET A 26 -6.39 -9.99 9.55
C MET A 26 -7.39 -10.63 8.59
N SER A 27 -8.67 -10.29 8.76
CA SER A 27 -9.69 -10.64 7.75
C SER A 27 -9.55 -9.77 6.50
N GLU A 28 -10.09 -10.22 5.38
CA GLU A 28 -10.15 -9.41 4.15
C GLU A 28 -10.91 -8.09 4.37
N GLU A 29 -11.91 -8.11 5.26
CA GLU A 29 -12.72 -6.94 5.65
C GLU A 29 -11.89 -5.93 6.44
N ASP A 30 -11.08 -6.39 7.40
CA ASP A 30 -10.17 -5.53 8.17
C ASP A 30 -9.08 -4.92 7.29
N ILE A 31 -8.52 -5.72 6.36
CA ILE A 31 -7.54 -5.25 5.39
C ILE A 31 -8.16 -4.17 4.50
N SER A 32 -9.36 -4.44 3.96
CA SER A 32 -10.08 -3.50 3.11
C SER A 32 -10.39 -2.19 3.86
N ALA A 33 -10.85 -2.26 5.10
CA ALA A 33 -11.13 -1.08 5.91
C ALA A 33 -9.86 -0.26 6.24
N ALA A 34 -8.72 -0.92 6.44
CA ALA A 34 -7.45 -0.25 6.69
C ALA A 34 -6.95 0.56 5.49
N VAL A 35 -7.22 0.09 4.27
CA VAL A 35 -6.66 0.66 3.03
C VAL A 35 -7.69 1.43 2.18
N ASN A 36 -8.93 1.54 2.63
CA ASN A 36 -9.99 2.28 1.94
C ASN A 36 -10.61 3.34 2.85
N GLY A 37 -10.28 4.60 2.57
CA GLY A 37 -10.91 5.76 3.17
C GLY A 37 -11.49 6.73 2.13
N ASP A 38 -11.93 7.89 2.61
CA ASP A 38 -12.60 8.90 1.77
C ASP A 38 -11.62 9.58 0.80
N LYS A 39 -10.36 9.76 1.20
CA LYS A 39 -9.34 10.50 0.44
C LYS A 39 -8.33 9.62 -0.29
N ALA A 40 -8.22 8.34 0.06
CA ALA A 40 -7.32 7.38 -0.53
C ALA A 40 -7.91 5.96 -0.45
N GLN A 41 -7.89 5.25 -1.56
CA GLN A 41 -8.45 3.91 -1.72
C GLN A 41 -7.48 3.01 -2.47
N CYS A 42 -6.99 1.97 -1.80
CA CYS A 42 -6.13 0.97 -2.42
C CYS A 42 -6.95 0.07 -3.35
N GLN A 43 -6.63 0.11 -4.64
CA GLN A 43 -7.30 -0.69 -5.66
C GLN A 43 -6.68 -2.08 -5.76
N MET A 44 -5.36 -2.18 -5.58
CA MET A 44 -4.63 -3.43 -5.75
C MET A 44 -3.27 -3.36 -5.05
N ASN A 45 -2.86 -4.45 -4.42
CA ASN A 45 -1.55 -4.61 -3.79
C ASN A 45 -0.83 -5.82 -4.41
N TRP A 46 0.43 -5.64 -4.78
CA TRP A 46 1.33 -6.68 -5.21
C TRP A 46 2.53 -6.77 -4.27
N ALA A 47 2.72 -7.94 -3.69
CA ALA A 47 3.88 -8.27 -2.88
C ALA A 47 4.45 -9.63 -3.31
N ASN A 48 5.78 -9.75 -3.38
CA ASN A 48 6.44 -11.02 -3.67
C ASN A 48 6.78 -11.77 -2.36
N GLY A 49 5.85 -11.77 -1.41
CA GLY A 49 5.98 -12.38 -0.09
C GLY A 49 7.35 -12.14 0.57
N MET A 50 7.95 -13.24 1.04
CA MET A 50 9.26 -13.26 1.68
C MET A 50 10.46 -13.20 0.71
N SER A 51 10.22 -13.02 -0.59
CA SER A 51 11.29 -12.92 -1.60
C SER A 51 11.62 -11.48 -1.99
N SER A 52 10.85 -10.49 -1.52
CA SER A 52 11.08 -9.07 -1.82
C SER A 52 10.97 -8.21 -0.56
N MET A 53 11.77 -7.14 -0.50
CA MET A 53 11.63 -6.06 0.48
C MET A 53 10.69 -4.95 0.01
N ARG A 54 10.08 -5.12 -1.17
CA ARG A 54 9.20 -4.14 -1.78
C ARG A 54 7.82 -4.70 -2.06
N MET A 55 6.83 -3.84 -1.87
CA MET A 55 5.44 -4.02 -2.31
C MET A 55 5.03 -2.82 -3.16
N PHE A 56 4.06 -3.05 -4.04
CA PHE A 56 3.57 -2.05 -4.97
C PHE A 56 2.06 -2.00 -4.87
N CYS A 57 1.51 -0.83 -4.60
CA CYS A 57 0.08 -0.63 -4.46
C CYS A 57 -0.41 0.39 -5.47
N TRP A 58 -1.47 0.06 -6.19
CA TRP A 58 -2.23 1.03 -6.98
C TRP A 58 -3.28 1.68 -6.10
N TRP A 59 -3.25 3.00 -6.01
CA TRP A 59 -4.17 3.80 -5.24
C TRP A 59 -4.96 4.76 -6.12
N LYS A 60 -6.20 5.02 -5.73
CA LYS A 60 -6.94 6.22 -6.10
C LYS A 60 -6.91 7.16 -4.91
N ALA A 61 -6.29 8.34 -5.03
CA ALA A 61 -6.20 9.30 -3.92
C ALA A 61 -6.31 10.76 -4.37
N GLU A 62 -6.50 11.67 -3.42
CA GLU A 62 -6.42 13.13 -3.66
C GLU A 62 -4.97 13.60 -3.84
N SER A 63 -4.03 13.01 -3.08
CA SER A 63 -2.60 13.29 -3.10
C SER A 63 -1.79 12.09 -2.61
N GLY A 64 -0.46 12.11 -2.82
CA GLY A 64 0.43 11.13 -2.20
C GLY A 64 0.39 11.19 -0.66
N GLU A 65 0.27 12.38 -0.08
CA GLU A 65 0.13 12.57 1.37
C GLU A 65 -1.13 11.89 1.92
N ALA A 66 -2.25 11.94 1.19
CA ALA A 66 -3.48 11.25 1.60
C ALA A 66 -3.29 9.72 1.70
N ILE A 67 -2.41 9.14 0.87
CA ILE A 67 -2.05 7.71 0.96
C ILE A 67 -1.23 7.46 2.21
N ILE A 68 -0.24 8.31 2.51
CA ILE A 68 0.57 8.20 3.72
C ILE A 68 -0.28 8.32 4.98
N GLU A 69 -1.19 9.30 5.02
CA GLU A 69 -2.14 9.47 6.14
C GLU A 69 -3.05 8.25 6.30
N GLN A 70 -3.59 7.72 5.19
CA GLN A 70 -4.47 6.54 5.21
C GLN A 70 -3.76 5.29 5.73
N LEU A 71 -2.49 5.10 5.38
CA LEU A 71 -1.69 3.97 5.86
C LEU A 71 -1.42 4.04 7.37
N GLY A 72 -1.44 5.23 7.97
CA GLY A 72 -1.30 5.42 9.41
C GLY A 72 -0.10 4.69 10.00
N ASP A 73 -0.36 3.83 10.99
CA ASP A 73 0.66 3.04 11.70
C ASP A 73 1.38 2.02 10.81
N MET A 74 0.84 1.67 9.64
CA MET A 74 1.52 0.76 8.70
C MET A 74 2.83 1.35 8.17
N ASN A 75 2.97 2.67 8.12
CA ASN A 75 4.22 3.35 7.74
C ASN A 75 5.37 3.09 8.74
N ASN A 76 5.11 2.46 9.88
CA ASN A 76 6.17 2.00 10.77
C ASN A 76 6.96 0.83 10.17
N PHE A 77 6.34 -0.01 9.33
CA PHE A 77 6.98 -1.19 8.74
C PHE A 77 7.81 -0.87 7.49
N PHE A 78 7.41 0.13 6.72
CA PHE A 78 8.00 0.46 5.43
C PHE A 78 8.03 1.97 5.19
N ASP A 79 8.99 2.40 4.37
CA ASP A 79 8.98 3.73 3.77
C ASP A 79 8.15 3.69 2.49
N THR A 80 7.31 4.71 2.29
CA THR A 80 6.38 4.76 1.15
C THR A 80 6.73 5.93 0.25
N VAL A 81 6.89 5.66 -1.04
CA VAL A 81 7.00 6.68 -2.09
C VAL A 81 5.75 6.60 -2.97
N CYS A 82 5.07 7.73 -3.16
CA CYS A 82 3.87 7.83 -3.98
C CYS A 82 4.15 8.63 -5.24
N GLU A 83 3.88 8.03 -6.40
CA GLU A 83 4.05 8.66 -7.71
C GLU A 83 2.68 8.79 -8.40
N GLU A 84 2.31 9.99 -8.83
CA GLU A 84 1.06 10.24 -9.57
C GLU A 84 1.18 9.70 -10.99
N MET A 85 0.22 8.88 -11.40
CA MET A 85 0.13 8.31 -12.74
C MET A 85 -0.94 9.07 -13.55
N ASP A 86 -0.50 10.01 -14.36
CA ASP A 86 -1.35 10.87 -15.19
C ASP A 86 -1.75 10.21 -16.52
N SER A 87 -0.94 9.28 -17.02
CA SER A 87 -1.20 8.53 -18.24
C SER A 87 -1.39 7.04 -17.94
N VAL A 88 -2.65 6.59 -17.91
CA VAL A 88 -3.02 5.20 -17.66
C VAL A 88 -3.64 4.61 -18.92
N ALA A 89 -3.08 3.49 -19.40
CA ALA A 89 -3.65 2.69 -20.46
C ALA A 89 -4.10 1.34 -19.89
N ASP A 90 -5.40 1.08 -19.95
CA ASP A 90 -5.98 -0.23 -19.65
C ASP A 90 -6.28 -0.95 -20.97
N PHE A 91 -5.70 -2.13 -21.15
CA PHE A 91 -5.82 -2.94 -22.38
C PHE A 91 -6.76 -4.14 -22.22
N ARG A 92 -7.52 -4.17 -21.11
CA ARG A 92 -8.48 -5.23 -20.80
C ARG A 92 -9.88 -4.91 -21.31
#